data_AF-A0A7V9AER4-F1
#
_entry.id   AF-A0A7V9AER4-F1
#
_cell.length_a   1.000
_cell.length_b   1.000
_cell.length_c   1.000
_cell.angle_alpha   90.00
_cell.angle_beta   90.00
_cell.angle_gamma   90.00
#
_symmetry.space_group_name_H-M   'P 1'
#
loop_
_entity.id
_entity.type
_entity.pdbx_description
1 polymer ?
#
loop_
_entity_poly.entity_id
_entity_poly.type
_entity_poly.pdbx_seq_one_letter_code
_entity_poly.pdbx_strand_id
1 'polypeptide(L)'
;MAARIGTAGFIGRERELAELEASLLDAEGAAPRLALLAGDSGVGKSRLLGEFSRRARVLGARVLDGESVELGEDELPYAPLVAALRPLARAGDPVFDELPAATLTELATLAPELGPVAGARAGESGGQAQLRLFEAILALLAKLGERGSV
;
A
#
# COMPACT_ATOMS: atom_id res chain seq x y z
N MET A 1 -21.72 -4.55 -29.98
CA MET A 1 -20.33 -4.14 -29.66
C MET A 1 -20.40 -2.76 -29.01
N ALA A 2 -20.49 -2.71 -27.67
CA ALA A 2 -20.68 -1.47 -26.93
C ALA A 2 -19.35 -0.72 -26.80
N ALA A 3 -19.31 0.52 -27.28
CA ALA A 3 -18.14 1.38 -27.15
C ALA A 3 -17.89 1.70 -25.68
N ARG A 4 -16.70 1.36 -25.16
CA ARG A 4 -16.22 1.92 -23.89
C ARG A 4 -16.07 3.42 -24.09
N ILE A 5 -16.87 4.21 -23.37
CA ILE A 5 -16.72 5.66 -23.31
C ILE A 5 -15.41 5.92 -22.56
N GLY A 6 -14.37 6.29 -23.30
CA GLY A 6 -13.05 6.63 -22.79
C GLY A 6 -13.03 8.03 -22.18
N THR A 7 -12.54 8.12 -20.95
CA THR A 7 -11.93 9.29 -20.28
C THR A 7 -12.63 10.64 -20.47
N ALA A 8 -13.83 10.79 -19.93
CA ALA A 8 -14.25 12.12 -19.47
C ALA A 8 -13.26 12.59 -18.38
N GLY A 9 -12.96 13.88 -18.29
CA GLY A 9 -12.08 14.43 -17.25
C GLY A 9 -12.53 14.03 -15.83
N PHE A 10 -11.64 14.17 -14.85
CA PHE A 10 -12.06 14.10 -13.45
C PHE A 10 -12.99 15.30 -13.19
N ILE A 11 -14.27 15.03 -12.90
CA ILE A 11 -15.33 16.03 -12.76
C ILE A 11 -15.98 15.82 -11.41
N GLY A 12 -16.09 16.89 -10.62
CA GLY A 12 -16.59 16.82 -9.27
C GLY A 12 -15.56 16.22 -8.32
N ARG A 13 -15.82 16.34 -7.02
CA ARG A 13 -14.96 15.83 -5.94
C ARG A 13 -13.62 16.55 -5.78
N GLU A 14 -13.53 17.77 -6.29
CA GLU A 14 -12.33 18.62 -6.18
C GLU A 14 -11.99 18.90 -4.71
N ARG A 15 -13.01 19.03 -3.84
CA ARG A 15 -12.82 19.21 -2.40
C ARG A 15 -12.17 17.97 -1.75
N GLU A 16 -12.72 16.78 -1.98
CA GLU A 16 -12.15 15.56 -1.39
C GLU A 16 -10.76 15.26 -1.94
N LEU A 17 -10.52 15.56 -3.22
CA LEU A 17 -9.18 15.44 -3.80
C LEU A 17 -8.20 16.41 -3.15
N ALA A 18 -8.60 17.68 -2.95
CA ALA A 18 -7.79 18.67 -2.27
C ALA A 18 -7.51 18.29 -0.80
N GLU A 19 -8.44 17.64 -0.10
CA GLU A 19 -8.23 17.14 1.25
C GLU A 19 -7.17 16.01 1.30
N LEU A 20 -7.18 15.11 0.32
CA LEU A 20 -6.16 14.05 0.20
C LEU A 20 -4.79 14.63 -0.17
N GLU A 21 -4.75 15.59 -1.11
CA GLU A 21 -3.52 16.29 -1.50
C GLU A 21 -2.94 17.08 -0.33
N ALA A 22 -3.77 17.81 0.41
CA ALA A 22 -3.35 18.52 1.61
C ALA A 22 -2.78 17.53 2.64
N SER A 23 -3.45 16.39 2.88
CA SER A 23 -2.95 15.37 3.80
C SER A 23 -1.63 14.74 3.39
N LEU A 24 -1.33 14.65 2.08
CA LEU A 24 -0.05 14.16 1.59
C LEU A 24 1.06 15.17 1.89
N LEU A 25 0.85 16.44 1.57
CA LEU A 25 1.80 17.52 1.85
C LEU A 25 2.04 17.69 3.35
N ASP A 26 0.98 17.56 4.15
CA ASP A 26 1.03 17.60 5.61
C ASP A 26 1.79 16.42 6.26
N ALA A 27 2.03 15.33 5.53
CA ALA A 27 2.81 14.20 6.02
C ALA A 27 4.32 14.47 5.88
N GLU A 28 4.72 15.35 4.96
CA GLU A 28 6.12 15.73 4.77
C GLU A 28 6.65 16.47 6.00
N GLY A 29 7.67 15.91 6.64
CA GLY A 29 8.28 16.49 7.85
C GLY A 29 7.44 16.37 9.11
N ALA A 30 6.31 15.64 9.08
CA ALA A 30 5.43 15.41 10.22
C ALA A 30 5.19 13.90 10.45
N ALA A 31 4.10 13.59 11.17
CA ALA A 31 3.70 12.22 11.47
C ALA A 31 2.95 11.57 10.27
N PRO A 32 2.97 10.22 10.16
CA PRO A 32 2.22 9.51 9.12
C PRO A 32 0.72 9.83 9.16
N ARG A 33 0.09 9.88 7.98
CA ARG A 33 -1.33 10.19 7.82
C ARG A 33 -2.10 8.96 7.33
N LEU A 34 -3.33 8.79 7.82
CA LEU A 34 -4.26 7.76 7.39
C LEU A 34 -5.58 8.41 6.99
N ALA A 35 -6.05 8.13 5.78
CA ALA A 35 -7.33 8.59 5.27
C ALA A 35 -8.24 7.41 4.93
N LEU A 36 -9.50 7.48 5.35
CA LEU A 36 -10.54 6.49 5.03
C LEU A 36 -11.60 7.14 4.13
N LEU A 37 -11.77 6.59 2.93
CA LEU A 37 -12.80 7.05 2.00
C LEU A 37 -14.06 6.21 2.16
N ALA A 38 -15.04 6.75 2.90
CA ALA A 38 -16.37 6.17 3.01
C ALA A 38 -17.34 6.74 1.95
N GLY A 39 -18.31 5.95 1.53
CA GLY A 39 -19.37 6.38 0.63
C GLY A 39 -20.04 5.22 -0.09
N ASP A 40 -21.14 5.50 -0.75
CA ASP A 40 -21.95 4.47 -1.41
C ASP A 40 -21.21 3.76 -2.55
N SER A 41 -21.66 2.55 -2.88
CA SER A 41 -21.16 1.84 -4.05
C SER A 41 -21.40 2.67 -5.32
N GLY A 42 -20.41 2.71 -6.21
CA GLY A 42 -20.51 3.47 -7.47
C GLY A 42 -20.34 4.99 -7.36
N VAL A 43 -20.21 5.59 -6.17
CA VAL A 43 -20.03 7.07 -6.00
C VAL A 43 -18.70 7.62 -6.53
N GLY A 44 -17.85 6.77 -7.11
CA GLY A 44 -16.58 7.18 -7.70
C GLY A 44 -15.36 7.14 -6.77
N LYS A 45 -15.40 6.41 -5.65
CA LYS A 45 -14.25 6.27 -4.72
C LYS A 45 -12.97 5.81 -5.42
N SER A 46 -13.05 4.75 -6.23
CA SER A 46 -11.89 4.24 -6.99
C SER A 46 -11.39 5.26 -8.03
N ARG A 47 -12.28 6.08 -8.60
CA ARG A 47 -11.89 7.15 -9.52
C ARG A 47 -11.17 8.29 -8.80
N LEU A 48 -11.62 8.66 -7.60
CA LEU A 48 -10.96 9.63 -6.73
C LEU A 48 -9.57 9.14 -6.31
N LEU A 49 -9.44 7.88 -5.86
CA LEU A 49 -8.14 7.29 -5.50
C LEU A 49 -7.19 7.20 -6.70
N GLY A 50 -7.71 6.84 -7.88
CA GLY A 50 -6.92 6.81 -9.11
C GLY A 50 -6.39 8.18 -9.51
N GLU A 51 -7.22 9.22 -9.42
CA GLU A 51 -6.79 10.59 -9.71
C GLU A 51 -5.80 11.12 -8.66
N PHE A 52 -6.06 10.89 -7.37
CA PHE A 52 -5.13 11.22 -6.29
C PHE A 52 -3.77 10.54 -6.49
N SER A 53 -3.77 9.23 -6.75
CA SER A 53 -2.56 8.45 -7.01
C SER A 53 -1.78 8.96 -8.22
N ARG A 54 -2.48 9.38 -9.29
CA ARG A 54 -1.86 9.98 -10.48
C ARG A 54 -1.15 11.28 -10.11
N ARG A 55 -1.82 12.16 -9.36
CA ARG A 55 -1.25 13.46 -8.95
C ARG A 55 -0.14 13.32 -7.92
N ALA A 56 -0.27 12.42 -6.96
CA ALA A 56 0.78 12.09 -6.00
C ALA A 56 2.07 11.65 -6.71
N ARG A 57 1.98 10.78 -7.72
CA ARG A 57 3.15 10.40 -8.54
C ARG A 57 3.76 11.58 -9.31
N VAL A 58 2.94 12.51 -9.82
CA VAL A 58 3.43 13.74 -10.48
C VAL A 58 4.17 14.65 -9.50
N LEU A 59 3.74 14.67 -8.24
CA LEU A 59 4.43 15.35 -7.14
C LEU A 59 5.66 14.58 -6.65
N GLY A 60 6.06 13.46 -7.26
CA GLY A 60 7.23 12.69 -6.85
C GLY A 60 6.98 11.68 -5.72
N ALA A 61 5.75 11.62 -5.18
CA ALA A 61 5.42 10.63 -4.18
C ALA A 61 5.45 9.21 -4.75
N ARG A 62 6.01 8.29 -3.97
CA ARG A 62 5.97 6.86 -4.26
C ARG A 62 4.58 6.32 -3.92
N VAL A 63 3.91 5.72 -4.90
CA VAL A 63 2.57 5.13 -4.72
C VAL A 63 2.65 3.63 -4.90
N LEU A 64 2.22 2.90 -3.86
CA LEU A 64 2.00 1.45 -3.89
C LEU A 64 0.50 1.20 -3.85
N ASP A 65 -0.03 0.48 -4.83
CA ASP A 65 -1.46 0.21 -4.97
C ASP A 65 -1.78 -1.27 -4.82
N GLY A 66 -2.85 -1.56 -4.09
CA GLY A 66 -3.33 -2.90 -3.84
C GLY A 66 -4.86 -2.91 -3.78
N GLU A 67 -5.47 -3.96 -4.32
CA GLU A 67 -6.91 -4.09 -4.41
C GLU A 67 -7.40 -5.23 -3.50
N SER A 68 -8.40 -4.93 -2.68
CA SER A 68 -9.21 -5.96 -2.02
C SER A 68 -10.22 -6.47 -3.01
N VAL A 69 -10.00 -7.68 -3.51
CA VAL A 69 -10.95 -8.37 -4.39
C VAL A 69 -11.57 -9.49 -3.59
N GLU A 70 -12.90 -9.53 -3.55
CA GLU A 70 -13.66 -10.61 -2.94
C GLU A 70 -13.43 -11.88 -3.78
N LEU A 71 -12.42 -12.67 -3.38
CA LEU A 71 -12.00 -13.89 -4.06
C LEU A 71 -12.70 -15.11 -3.41
N GLY A 72 -14.03 -15.09 -3.38
CA GLY A 72 -14.83 -16.22 -2.87
C GLY A 72 -14.49 -16.61 -1.43
N GLU A 73 -14.71 -17.89 -1.08
CA GLU A 73 -14.57 -18.40 0.29
C GLU A 73 -13.11 -18.49 0.80
N ASP A 74 -12.12 -18.30 -0.09
CA ASP A 74 -10.69 -18.43 0.20
C ASP A 74 -9.95 -17.07 0.08
N GLU A 75 -10.56 -15.97 0.52
CA GLU A 75 -9.90 -14.66 0.49
C GLU A 75 -8.63 -14.68 1.35
N LEU A 76 -7.48 -14.50 0.70
CA LEU A 76 -6.19 -14.53 1.36
C LEU A 76 -6.03 -13.31 2.28
N PRO A 77 -5.72 -13.50 3.57
CA PRO A 77 -5.36 -12.39 4.44
C PRO A 77 -4.25 -11.55 3.81
N TYR A 78 -4.38 -10.24 3.90
CA TYR A 78 -3.40 -9.28 3.38
C TYR A 78 -3.22 -9.26 1.85
N ALA A 79 -4.12 -9.86 1.06
CA ALA A 79 -4.07 -9.81 -0.40
C ALA A 79 -3.81 -8.39 -0.98
N PRO A 80 -4.41 -7.31 -0.45
CA PRO A 80 -4.11 -5.95 -0.92
C PRO A 80 -2.67 -5.53 -0.64
N LEU A 81 -2.12 -5.88 0.53
CA LEU A 81 -0.73 -5.59 0.87
C LEU A 81 0.24 -6.40 0.01
N VAL A 82 -0.08 -7.67 -0.26
CA VAL A 82 0.70 -8.51 -1.18
C VAL A 82 0.72 -7.87 -2.58
N ALA A 83 -0.43 -7.43 -3.08
CA ALA A 83 -0.54 -6.76 -4.38
C ALA A 83 0.30 -5.47 -4.43
N ALA A 84 0.27 -4.67 -3.36
CA ALA A 84 1.04 -3.43 -3.27
C ALA A 84 2.56 -3.64 -3.13
N LEU A 85 3.00 -4.67 -2.41
CA LEU A 85 4.42 -4.91 -2.11
C LEU A 85 5.14 -5.70 -3.21
N ARG A 86 4.47 -6.63 -3.90
CA ARG A 86 5.10 -7.49 -4.90
C ARG A 86 5.81 -6.73 -6.03
N PRO A 87 5.25 -5.67 -6.63
CA PRO A 87 5.94 -4.89 -7.65
C PRO A 87 7.26 -4.32 -7.14
N LEU A 88 7.26 -3.80 -5.91
CA LEU A 88 8.44 -3.23 -5.26
C LEU A 88 9.50 -4.31 -5.01
N ALA A 89 9.11 -5.47 -4.47
CA ALA A 89 9.99 -6.61 -4.22
C ALA A 89 10.64 -7.14 -5.51
N ARG A 90 9.85 -7.32 -6.57
CA ARG A 90 10.34 -7.81 -7.87
C ARG A 90 11.26 -6.83 -8.59
N ALA A 91 11.05 -5.54 -8.37
CA ALA A 91 11.94 -4.51 -8.88
C ALA A 91 13.29 -4.46 -8.15
N GLY A 92 13.43 -5.16 -7.02
CA GLY A 92 14.64 -5.13 -6.20
C GLY A 92 14.88 -3.74 -5.63
N ASP A 93 13.84 -3.08 -5.12
CA ASP A 93 14.00 -1.72 -4.56
C ASP A 93 15.05 -1.71 -3.45
N PRO A 94 16.00 -0.77 -3.44
CA PRO A 94 17.11 -0.79 -2.49
C PRO A 94 16.66 -0.59 -1.04
N VAL A 95 15.40 -0.20 -0.79
CA VAL A 95 14.85 -0.13 0.58
C VAL A 95 15.00 -1.46 1.32
N PHE A 96 14.97 -2.60 0.61
CA PHE A 96 15.10 -3.91 1.23
C PHE A 96 16.51 -4.17 1.75
N ASP A 97 17.54 -3.58 1.16
CA ASP A 97 18.94 -3.73 1.60
C ASP A 97 19.20 -2.99 2.93
N GLU A 98 18.34 -2.04 3.29
CA GLU A 98 18.42 -1.26 4.54
C GLU A 98 17.62 -1.85 5.70
N LEU A 99 16.85 -2.91 5.44
CA LEU A 99 16.04 -3.57 6.45
C LEU A 99 16.85 -4.68 7.13
N PRO A 100 16.67 -4.89 8.45
CA PRO A 100 17.25 -6.04 9.12
C PRO A 100 16.80 -7.36 8.47
N ALA A 101 17.69 -8.35 8.42
CA ALA A 101 17.38 -9.67 7.85
C ALA A 101 16.15 -10.34 8.50
N ALA A 102 15.93 -10.09 9.80
CA ALA A 102 14.74 -10.54 10.50
C ALA A 102 13.45 -9.92 9.93
N THR A 103 13.47 -8.62 9.62
CA THR A 103 12.35 -7.91 8.98
C THR A 103 12.07 -8.46 7.58
N LEU A 104 13.10 -8.70 6.78
CA LEU A 104 12.95 -9.30 5.44
C LEU A 104 12.33 -10.70 5.50
N THR A 105 12.71 -11.51 6.50
CA THR A 105 12.15 -12.84 6.72
C THR A 105 10.65 -12.79 7.03
N GLU A 106 10.19 -11.83 7.84
CA GLU A 106 8.76 -11.66 8.12
C GLU A 106 8.01 -11.13 6.88
N LEU A 107 8.58 -10.16 6.15
CA LEU A 107 8.00 -9.63 4.90
C LEU A 107 7.90 -10.67 3.79
N ALA A 108 8.79 -11.67 3.78
CA ALA A 108 8.75 -12.79 2.83
C ALA A 108 7.44 -13.60 2.91
N THR A 109 6.70 -13.51 4.02
CA THR A 109 5.35 -14.06 4.15
C THR A 109 4.36 -13.43 3.16
N LEU A 110 4.56 -12.14 2.81
CA LEU A 110 3.74 -11.41 1.84
C LEU A 110 4.37 -11.41 0.44
N ALA A 111 5.70 -11.34 0.36
CA ALA A 111 6.45 -11.30 -0.88
C ALA A 111 7.62 -12.30 -0.82
N PRO A 112 7.39 -13.58 -1.18
CA PRO A 112 8.40 -14.64 -1.10
C PRO A 112 9.68 -14.36 -1.91
N GLU A 113 9.62 -13.41 -2.84
CA GLU A 113 10.77 -12.93 -3.61
C GLU A 113 11.85 -12.26 -2.72
N LEU A 114 11.50 -11.84 -1.50
CA LEU A 114 12.42 -11.15 -0.56
C LEU A 114 13.35 -12.10 0.21
N GLY A 115 13.11 -13.41 0.18
CA GLY A 115 13.94 -14.39 0.85
C GLY A 115 13.17 -15.55 1.48
N PRO A 116 13.77 -16.28 2.44
CA PRO A 116 13.09 -17.38 3.10
C PRO A 116 11.90 -16.86 3.90
N VAL A 117 10.76 -17.55 3.76
CA VAL A 117 9.53 -17.22 4.50
C VAL A 117 9.72 -17.53 5.98
N ALA A 118 9.29 -16.61 6.85
CA ALA A 118 9.18 -16.86 8.28
C ALA A 118 8.31 -18.10 8.54
N GLY A 119 8.91 -19.15 9.09
CA GLY A 119 8.17 -20.25 9.67
C GLY A 119 7.62 -19.87 11.05
N ALA A 120 6.49 -20.46 11.44
CA ALA A 120 6.02 -20.38 12.83
C ALA A 120 7.14 -20.88 13.77
N ARG A 121 7.49 -20.08 14.78
CA ARG A 121 8.49 -20.50 15.77
C ARG A 121 7.88 -21.52 16.73
N ALA A 122 8.70 -22.42 17.25
CA ALA A 122 8.22 -23.45 18.16
C ALA A 122 7.56 -22.82 19.41
N GLY A 123 6.32 -23.20 19.70
CA GLY A 123 5.54 -22.67 20.84
C GLY A 123 4.90 -21.31 20.59
N GLU A 124 4.96 -20.79 19.37
CA GLU A 124 4.44 -19.48 19.03
C GLU A 124 2.94 -19.50 18.73
N SER A 125 2.20 -18.50 19.24
CA SER A 125 0.80 -18.32 18.89
C SER A 125 0.64 -17.53 17.58
N GLY A 126 -0.48 -17.71 16.87
CA GLY A 126 -0.76 -16.97 15.64
C GLY A 126 -0.77 -15.44 15.82
N GLY A 127 -1.19 -14.94 16.99
CA GLY A 127 -1.16 -13.51 17.30
C GLY A 127 0.26 -12.94 17.43
N GLN A 128 1.22 -13.72 17.94
CA GLN A 128 2.62 -13.31 18.01
C GLN A 128 3.26 -13.23 16.62
N ALA A 129 2.89 -14.16 15.72
CA ALA A 129 3.38 -14.15 14.34
C ALA A 129 2.83 -12.92 13.59
N GLN A 130 1.54 -12.64 13.79
CA GLN A 130 0.89 -11.47 13.21
C GLN A 130 1.51 -10.15 13.69
N LEU A 131 1.83 -10.02 14.98
CA LEU A 131 2.46 -8.81 15.52
C LEU A 131 3.82 -8.54 14.85
N ARG A 132 4.65 -9.56 14.66
CA ARG A 132 5.93 -9.39 13.96
C ARG A 132 5.77 -9.01 12.51
N LEU A 133 4.77 -9.58 11.83
CA LEU A 133 4.46 -9.16 10.47
C LEU A 133 4.06 -7.68 10.44
N PHE A 134 3.26 -7.21 11.40
CA PHE A 134 2.91 -5.80 11.51
C PHE A 134 4.11 -4.91 11.78
N GLU A 135 4.99 -5.29 12.71
CA GLU A 135 6.25 -4.58 12.97
C GLU A 135 7.13 -4.52 11.72
N ALA A 136 7.18 -5.61 10.94
CA ALA A 136 7.95 -5.67 9.70
C ALA A 136 7.38 -4.75 8.61
N ILE A 137 6.05 -4.71 8.46
CA ILE A 137 5.36 -3.79 7.55
C ILE A 137 5.62 -2.34 7.99
N LEU A 138 5.51 -2.02 9.28
CA LEU A 138 5.77 -0.69 9.80
C LEU A 138 7.21 -0.24 9.56
N ALA A 139 8.19 -1.13 9.76
CA ALA A 139 9.59 -0.85 9.48
C ALA A 139 9.83 -0.54 8.00
N LEU A 140 9.20 -1.30 7.09
CA LEU A 140 9.25 -1.04 5.65
C LEU A 140 8.61 0.31 5.30
N LEU A 141 7.41 0.59 5.82
CA LEU A 141 6.73 1.86 5.57
C LEU A 141 7.53 3.07 6.08
N ALA A 142 8.15 2.94 7.26
CA ALA A 142 9.03 3.97 7.80
C ALA A 142 10.22 4.23 6.86
N LYS A 143 10.90 3.17 6.38
CA LYS A 143 12.02 3.30 5.44
C LYS A 143 11.63 3.86 4.08
N LEU A 144 10.45 3.50 3.59
CA LEU A 144 9.90 4.09 2.36
C LEU A 144 9.59 5.58 2.55
N GLY A 145 9.05 5.96 3.72
CA GLY A 145 8.75 7.36 4.05
C GLY A 145 9.99 8.24 4.19
N GLU A 146 11.12 7.70 4.65
CA GLU A 146 12.41 8.41 4.69
C GLU A 146 12.94 8.75 3.27
N ARG A 147 12.62 7.91 2.27
CA ARG A 147 13.11 8.04 0.87
C ARG A 147 12.16 8.82 -0.02
N GLY A 148 10.86 8.73 0.26
CA GLY A 148 9.81 9.46 -0.45
C GLY A 148 9.64 10.86 0.13
N SER A 149 10.71 11.67 0.17
CA SER A 149 10.53 13.11 0.25
C SER A 149 10.42 13.64 -1.17
N VAL A 150 9.38 14.44 -1.43
CA VAL A 150 9.15 15.19 -2.67
C VAL A 150 10.33 16.11 -2.98
#